data_AF-A0A0U3IHV3-F1
#
_entry.id   AF-A0A0U3IHV3-F1
#
_cell.length_a   1.000
_cell.length_b   1.000
_cell.length_c   1.000
_cell.angle_alpha   90.00
_cell.angle_beta   90.00
_cell.angle_gamma   90.00
#
_symmetry.space_group_name_H-M   'P 1'
#
loop_
_entity.id
_entity.type
_entity.pdbx_description
1 polymer ?
#
loop_
_entity_poly.entity_id
_entity_poly.type
_entity_poly.pdbx_seq_one_letter_code
_entity_poly.pdbx_strand_id
1 'polypeptide(L)'
;MLKKAITLALALTTLSTTASVTNHNGEIANMRTWVSGSNTYGVWVSLKSNPSICPGGFYLPHTSDNKQLVYSTLLAARLSGKAIMIQAADSSYKIGDRCRINYVML
;
A
#
# COMPACT_ATOMS: atom_id res chain seq x y z
N MET A 1 -24.88 21.29 32.01
CA MET A 1 -25.22 20.81 30.65
C MET A 1 -24.05 20.94 29.67
N LEU A 2 -23.29 22.05 29.69
CA LEU A 2 -22.13 22.29 28.81
C LEU A 2 -21.07 21.17 28.80
N LYS A 3 -20.73 20.60 29.97
CA LYS A 3 -19.75 19.50 30.07
C LYS A 3 -20.17 18.25 29.29
N LYS A 4 -21.45 17.87 29.34
CA LYS A 4 -21.98 16.70 28.60
C LYS A 4 -21.99 16.91 27.08
N ALA A 5 -22.22 18.15 26.63
CA ALA A 5 -22.17 18.51 25.21
C ALA A 5 -20.73 18.45 24.66
N ILE A 6 -19.74 18.87 25.44
CA ILE A 6 -18.32 18.78 25.05
C ILE A 6 -17.87 17.32 24.95
N THR A 7 -18.28 16.46 25.89
CA THR A 7 -17.94 15.02 25.83
C THR A 7 -18.55 14.32 24.63
N LEU A 8 -19.80 14.68 24.27
CA LEU A 8 -20.47 14.13 23.09
C LEU A 8 -19.80 14.60 21.78
N ALA A 9 -19.44 15.88 21.70
CA ALA A 9 -18.72 16.44 20.55
C ALA A 9 -17.35 15.78 20.34
N LEU A 10 -16.64 15.46 21.43
CA LEU A 10 -15.34 14.77 21.37
C LEU A 10 -15.47 13.28 20.99
N ALA A 11 -16.59 12.64 21.32
CA ALA A 11 -16.87 11.27 20.88
C ALA A 11 -17.23 11.20 19.37
N LEU A 12 -17.82 12.27 18.83
CA LEU A 12 -18.15 12.39 17.40
C LEU A 12 -16.90 12.56 16.51
N THR A 13 -15.79 13.09 17.04
CA THR A 13 -14.54 13.24 16.27
C THR A 13 -13.72 11.96 16.18
N THR A 14 -14.02 10.93 16.99
CA THR A 14 -13.33 9.63 16.93
C THR A 14 -13.92 8.65 15.91
N LEU A 15 -15.02 9.01 15.24
CA LEU A 15 -15.83 8.10 14.42
C LEU A 15 -15.35 7.90 12.98
N SER A 16 -14.29 8.56 12.52
CA SER A 16 -14.02 8.59 11.08
C SER A 16 -12.54 8.63 10.75
N THR A 17 -11.89 7.47 10.77
CA THR A 17 -10.79 7.12 9.85
C THR A 17 -10.54 5.61 9.90
N THR A 18 -11.41 4.82 9.26
CA THR A 18 -11.03 3.44 8.92
C THR A 18 -10.03 3.50 7.76
N ALA A 19 -8.82 2.98 7.97
CA ALA A 19 -7.86 2.82 6.88
C ALA A 19 -8.43 1.79 5.89
N SER A 20 -8.90 2.25 4.73
CA SER A 20 -9.42 1.37 3.69
C SER A 20 -8.26 0.66 3.00
N VAL A 21 -8.29 -0.67 3.03
CA VAL A 21 -7.43 -1.51 2.21
C VAL A 21 -8.24 -2.11 1.06
N THR A 22 -7.70 -2.08 -0.15
CA THR A 22 -8.36 -2.60 -1.35
C THR A 22 -7.44 -3.56 -2.08
N ASN A 23 -8.03 -4.60 -2.68
CA ASN A 23 -7.30 -5.57 -3.48
C ASN A 23 -7.24 -5.11 -4.94
N HIS A 24 -6.04 -5.10 -5.51
CA HIS A 24 -5.77 -4.75 -6.90
C HIS A 24 -5.10 -5.94 -7.58
N ASN A 25 -5.72 -6.49 -8.62
CA ASN A 25 -5.22 -7.64 -9.36
C ASN A 25 -4.59 -7.21 -10.69
N GLY A 26 -3.43 -7.76 -11.03
CA GLY A 26 -2.85 -7.59 -12.35
C GLY A 26 -1.46 -8.16 -12.47
N GLU A 27 -0.93 -8.15 -13.69
CA GLU A 27 0.46 -8.52 -13.94
C GLU A 27 1.41 -7.37 -13.60
N ILE A 28 2.54 -7.68 -12.97
CA ILE A 28 3.57 -6.69 -12.68
C ILE A 28 4.27 -6.29 -14.00
N ALA A 29 4.31 -5.00 -14.30
CA ALA A 29 5.07 -4.46 -15.41
C ALA A 29 6.52 -4.15 -15.01
N ASN A 30 6.70 -3.43 -13.91
CA ASN A 30 8.02 -3.00 -13.43
C ASN A 30 8.15 -3.24 -11.93
N MET A 31 9.36 -3.55 -11.51
CA MET A 31 9.76 -3.68 -10.11
C MET A 31 11.08 -2.96 -9.92
N ARG A 32 11.16 -2.09 -8.90
CA ARG A 32 12.34 -1.29 -8.57
C ARG A 32 12.62 -1.44 -7.08
N THR A 33 13.90 -1.42 -6.73
CA THR A 33 14.35 -1.50 -5.34
C THR A 33 15.24 -0.33 -5.00
N TRP A 34 15.08 0.18 -3.79
CA TRP A 34 15.99 1.18 -3.24
C TRP A 34 16.95 0.46 -2.30
N VAL A 35 18.21 0.36 -2.70
CA VAL A 35 19.20 -0.48 -1.99
C VAL A 35 19.87 0.29 -0.84
N SER A 36 19.98 1.62 -0.94
CA SER A 36 20.61 2.50 0.05
C SER A 36 20.20 3.98 -0.12
N GLY A 37 20.30 4.79 0.95
CA GLY A 37 20.06 6.25 0.93
C GLY A 37 19.04 6.72 1.97
N SER A 38 18.62 8.00 1.93
CA SER A 38 17.59 8.59 2.82
C SER A 38 16.14 8.18 2.45
N ASN A 39 16.02 7.01 1.81
CA ASN A 39 14.86 6.15 1.56
C ASN A 39 13.46 6.78 1.52
N THR A 40 12.83 6.73 0.33
CA THR A 40 11.39 6.94 0.18
C THR A 40 10.59 5.62 0.29
N TYR A 41 11.11 4.48 -0.21
CA TYR A 41 10.48 3.15 -0.16
C TYR A 41 11.51 2.02 -0.40
N GLY A 42 11.27 0.82 0.13
CA GLY A 42 12.17 -0.34 -0.06
C GLY A 42 11.95 -1.06 -1.40
N VAL A 43 10.69 -1.33 -1.73
CA VAL A 43 10.29 -1.91 -3.02
C VAL A 43 9.22 -1.02 -3.63
N TRP A 44 9.27 -0.82 -4.94
CA TRP A 44 8.19 -0.23 -5.73
C TRP A 44 7.85 -1.16 -6.89
N VAL A 45 6.56 -1.44 -7.07
CA VAL A 45 6.03 -2.19 -8.19
C VAL A 45 4.95 -1.41 -8.92
N SER A 46 4.83 -1.61 -10.23
CA SER A 46 3.70 -1.13 -11.03
C SER A 46 3.06 -2.32 -11.74
N LEU A 47 1.74 -2.34 -11.81
CA LEU A 47 1.02 -3.27 -12.66
C LEU A 47 1.04 -2.78 -14.12
N LYS A 48 0.74 -3.66 -15.07
CA LYS A 48 0.53 -3.28 -16.48
C LYS A 48 -0.60 -2.26 -16.64
N SER A 49 -1.62 -2.37 -15.79
CA SER A 49 -2.70 -1.39 -15.64
C SER A 49 -2.84 -1.05 -14.17
N ASN A 50 -2.31 0.10 -13.76
CA ASN A 50 -2.45 0.58 -12.38
C ASN A 50 -3.89 1.09 -12.16
N PRO A 51 -4.46 0.88 -10.97
CA PRO A 51 -5.74 1.48 -10.63
C PRO A 51 -5.59 3.00 -10.54
N SER A 52 -6.66 3.74 -10.86
CA SER A 52 -6.68 5.21 -10.83
C SER A 52 -6.34 5.80 -9.46
N ILE A 53 -6.59 5.04 -8.38
CA ILE A 53 -6.27 5.44 -7.01
C ILE A 53 -4.78 5.29 -6.68
N CYS A 54 -4.03 4.45 -7.40
CA CYS A 54 -2.59 4.24 -7.23
C CYS A 54 -1.86 4.36 -8.58
N PRO A 55 -1.93 5.51 -9.28
CA PRO A 55 -1.47 5.60 -10.66
C PRO A 55 0.05 5.42 -10.78
N GLY A 56 0.81 5.74 -9.72
CA GLY A 56 2.23 5.48 -9.60
C GLY A 56 2.58 4.04 -9.19
N GLY A 57 1.61 3.19 -8.88
CA GLY A 57 1.78 1.80 -8.46
C GLY A 57 1.80 1.63 -6.94
N PHE A 58 2.55 0.65 -6.48
CA PHE A 58 2.52 0.18 -5.10
C PHE A 58 3.91 0.11 -4.49
N TYR A 59 4.04 0.42 -3.21
CA TYR A 59 5.34 0.40 -2.53
C TYR A 59 5.32 -0.37 -1.21
N LEU A 60 6.46 -0.96 -0.88
CA LEU A 60 6.73 -1.59 0.40
C LEU A 60 7.80 -0.76 1.14
N PRO A 61 7.53 -0.22 2.35
CA PRO A 61 8.54 0.51 3.10
C PRO A 61 9.64 -0.42 3.62
N HIS A 62 10.82 0.14 3.93
CA HIS A 62 11.96 -0.63 4.44
C HIS A 62 11.70 -1.32 5.78
N THR A 63 10.80 -0.73 6.57
CA THR A 63 10.41 -1.14 7.92
C THR A 63 9.29 -2.18 7.93
N SER A 64 8.84 -2.66 6.75
CA SER A 64 7.83 -3.73 6.70
C SER A 64 8.38 -5.06 7.19
N ASP A 65 7.56 -5.77 7.95
CA ASP A 65 7.78 -7.16 8.32
C ASP A 65 7.72 -8.08 7.09
N ASN A 66 8.45 -9.20 7.14
CA ASN A 66 8.48 -10.22 6.08
C ASN A 66 8.82 -9.67 4.67
N LYS A 67 9.55 -8.54 4.58
CA LYS A 67 9.84 -7.87 3.30
C LYS A 67 10.54 -8.77 2.28
N GLN A 68 11.39 -9.70 2.71
CA GLN A 68 12.08 -10.62 1.81
C GLN A 68 11.09 -11.57 1.14
N LEU A 69 10.09 -12.05 1.88
CA LEU A 69 9.04 -12.91 1.35
C LEU A 69 8.18 -12.13 0.35
N VAL A 70 7.70 -10.94 0.72
CA VAL A 70 6.90 -10.08 -0.17
C VAL A 70 7.68 -9.74 -1.44
N TYR A 71 8.97 -9.38 -1.32
CA TYR A 71 9.84 -9.13 -2.45
C TYR A 71 9.95 -10.35 -3.37
N SER A 72 10.18 -11.54 -2.79
CA SER A 72 10.33 -12.79 -3.55
C SER A 72 9.04 -13.16 -4.28
N THR A 73 7.88 -12.99 -3.64
CA THR A 73 6.56 -13.22 -4.25
C THR A 73 6.30 -12.28 -5.43
N LEU A 74 6.56 -10.98 -5.25
CA LEU A 74 6.44 -9.99 -6.33
C LEU A 74 7.41 -10.30 -7.49
N LEU A 75 8.65 -10.68 -7.18
CA LEU A 75 9.64 -11.05 -8.20
C LEU A 75 9.19 -12.31 -8.97
N ALA A 76 8.72 -13.34 -8.28
CA ALA A 76 8.23 -14.57 -8.89
C ALA A 76 7.03 -14.32 -9.80
N ALA A 77 6.07 -13.50 -9.37
CA ALA A 77 4.94 -13.09 -10.22
C ALA A 77 5.42 -12.33 -11.47
N ARG A 78 6.36 -11.39 -11.32
CA ARG A 78 6.91 -10.64 -12.45
C ARG A 78 7.62 -11.53 -13.48
N LEU A 79 8.43 -12.49 -13.02
CA LEU A 79 9.19 -13.39 -13.88
C LEU A 79 8.31 -14.44 -14.55
N SER A 80 7.28 -14.93 -13.86
CA SER A 80 6.32 -15.89 -14.42
C SER A 80 5.28 -15.27 -15.32
N GLY A 81 5.14 -13.94 -15.33
CA GLY A 81 4.08 -13.23 -16.06
C GLY A 81 2.68 -13.51 -15.51
N LYS A 82 2.57 -14.11 -14.32
CA LYS A 82 1.28 -14.38 -13.68
C LYS A 82 0.75 -13.10 -13.04
N ALA A 83 -0.57 -12.98 -13.04
CA ALA A 83 -1.26 -11.95 -12.27
C ALA A 83 -1.00 -12.16 -10.77
N ILE A 84 -0.94 -11.06 -10.04
CA ILE A 84 -0.79 -11.02 -8.58
C ILE A 84 -1.86 -10.10 -8.01
N MET A 85 -2.36 -10.43 -6.82
CA MET A 85 -3.27 -9.57 -6.09
C MET A 85 -2.53 -8.82 -4.98
N ILE A 86 -2.52 -7.50 -5.08
CA ILE A 86 -1.89 -6.59 -4.11
C ILE A 86 -3.00 -5.94 -3.29
N GLN A 87 -3.03 -6.22 -2.00
CA GLN A 87 -3.84 -5.45 -1.07
C GLN A 87 -3.07 -4.19 -0.68
N ALA A 88 -3.65 -3.01 -0.94
CA ALA A 88 -3.01 -1.73 -0.70
C ALA A 88 -3.85 -0.83 0.20
N ALA A 89 -3.18 -0.02 1.02
CA ALA A 89 -3.82 1.05 1.78
C ALA A 89 -3.93 2.30 0.88
N ASP A 90 -5.13 2.56 0.42
CA ASP A 90 -5.38 3.40 -0.77
C ASP A 90 -5.39 4.90 -0.51
N SER A 91 -5.38 5.36 0.75
CA SER A 91 -5.52 6.81 1.06
C SER A 91 -4.61 7.29 2.19
N SER A 92 -4.44 6.51 3.26
CA SER A 92 -3.78 7.00 4.49
C SER A 92 -2.25 6.97 4.45
N TYR A 93 -1.65 6.27 3.47
CA TYR A 93 -0.20 6.01 3.44
C TYR A 93 0.38 6.14 2.03
N LYS A 94 -0.06 7.15 1.26
CA LYS A 94 0.52 7.37 -0.07
C LYS A 94 1.89 8.03 0.01
N ILE A 95 2.77 7.67 -0.92
CA ILE A 95 4.00 8.42 -1.18
C ILE A 95 4.03 8.83 -2.65
N GLY A 96 3.74 10.10 -2.92
CA GLY A 96 3.35 10.57 -4.25
C GLY A 96 2.11 9.81 -4.72
N ASP A 97 2.14 9.31 -5.95
CA ASP A 97 1.04 8.56 -6.56
C ASP A 97 1.04 7.05 -6.24
N ARG A 98 1.77 6.63 -5.21
CA ARG A 98 1.98 5.21 -4.87
C ARG A 98 1.24 4.84 -3.60
N CYS A 99 0.54 3.70 -3.62
CA CYS A 99 -0.14 3.17 -2.44
C CYS A 99 0.74 2.18 -1.68
N ARG A 100 0.61 2.14 -0.36
CA ARG A 100 1.37 1.22 0.49
C ARG A 100 0.82 -0.19 0.37
N ILE A 101 1.68 -1.17 0.12
CA ILE A 101 1.33 -2.59 0.16
C ILE A 101 1.05 -2.98 1.61
N ASN A 102 -0.13 -3.56 1.84
CA ASN A 102 -0.51 -4.21 3.10
C ASN A 102 -0.27 -5.72 3.03
N TYR A 103 -0.63 -6.36 1.91
CA TYR A 103 -0.52 -7.80 1.72
C TYR A 103 -0.39 -8.17 0.23
N VAL A 104 0.21 -9.33 -0.08
CA VAL A 104 0.33 -9.86 -1.44
C VAL A 104 -0.16 -11.31 -1.50
N MET A 105 -0.92 -11.64 -2.55
CA MET A 105 -1.54 -12.95 -2.77
C MET A 105 -1.26 -13.39 -4.22
N LEU A 106 -0.87 -14.66 -4.39
CA LEU A 106 -0.70 -15.30 -5.70
C LEU A 106 -2.04 -15.78 -6.27
#